data_AF-A0A2V7H6Z8-F1
#
_entry.id   AF-A0A2V7H6Z8-F1
#
_cell.length_a   1.000
_cell.length_b   1.000
_cell.length_c   1.000
_cell.angle_alpha   90.00
_cell.angle_beta   90.00
_cell.angle_gamma   90.00
#
_symmetry.space_group_name_H-M   'P 1'
#
loop_
_entity.id
_entity.type
_entity.pdbx_description
1 polymer ?
#
loop_
_entity_poly.entity_id
_entity_poly.type
_entity_poly.pdbx_seq_one_letter_code
_entity_poly.pdbx_strand_id
1 'polypeptide(L)'
;MSDRAVGASERISAIQQRLAEGLAKIDPHHRLLGRPLSYRVIDGRTLEITYRDVAGIAEAEVLGVKRILGRDCYCTVAPQTAESVTVRFVVPLE
;
A
#
# COMPACT_ATOMS: atom_id res chain seq x y z
N MET A 1 19.38 -19.41 6.87
CA MET A 1 18.52 -18.28 6.46
C MET A 1 18.33 -17.41 7.68
N SER A 2 18.72 -16.13 7.66
CA SER A 2 18.83 -15.29 8.87
C SER A 2 17.46 -14.90 9.44
N ASP A 3 17.32 -14.86 10.77
CA ASP A 3 16.13 -14.38 11.51
C ASP A 3 15.51 -13.09 10.95
N ARG A 4 16.35 -12.18 10.43
CA ARG A 4 15.93 -10.91 9.85
C ARG A 4 15.04 -11.07 8.60
N ALA A 5 15.27 -12.11 7.80
CA ALA A 5 14.48 -12.40 6.61
C ALA A 5 13.12 -13.03 6.97
N VAL A 6 13.07 -13.80 8.07
CA VAL A 6 11.83 -14.37 8.60
C VAL A 6 10.94 -13.26 9.15
N GLY A 7 11.51 -12.35 9.96
CA GLY A 7 10.77 -11.20 10.49
C GLY A 7 10.22 -10.26 9.40
N ALA A 8 10.98 -10.02 8.33
CA ALA A 8 10.50 -9.23 7.19
C ALA A 8 9.32 -9.91 6.48
N SER A 9 9.38 -11.24 6.28
CA SER A 9 8.29 -11.99 5.64
C SER A 9 7.01 -11.96 6.47
N GLU A 10 7.11 -12.14 7.78
CA GLU A 10 5.96 -12.06 8.70
C GLU A 10 5.34 -10.65 8.69
N ARG A 11 6.18 -9.61 8.69
CA ARG A 11 5.74 -8.22 8.63
C ARG A 11 5.01 -7.92 7.32
N ILE A 12 5.52 -8.39 6.18
CA ILE A 12 4.86 -8.24 4.87
C ILE A 12 3.49 -8.91 4.89
N SER A 13 3.39 -10.15 5.37
CA SER A 13 2.12 -10.87 5.49
C SER A 13 1.12 -10.12 6.37
N ALA A 14 1.57 -9.58 7.50
CA ALA A 14 0.72 -8.77 8.38
C ALA A 14 0.22 -7.48 7.69
N ILE A 15 1.07 -6.81 6.90
CA ILE A 15 0.66 -5.64 6.11
C ILE A 15 -0.38 -6.02 5.05
N GLN A 16 -0.15 -7.11 4.31
CA GLN A 16 -1.07 -7.59 3.29
C GLN A 16 -2.45 -7.91 3.89
N GLN A 17 -2.48 -8.59 5.03
CA GLN A 17 -3.73 -8.92 5.73
C GLN A 17 -4.46 -7.66 6.21
N ARG A 18 -3.75 -6.72 6.85
CA ARG A 18 -4.33 -5.45 7.30
C ARG A 18 -4.93 -4.65 6.14
N LEU A 19 -4.28 -4.63 4.97
CA LEU A 19 -4.82 -4.00 3.77
C LEU A 19 -6.08 -4.69 3.27
N ALA A 20 -6.08 -6.02 3.17
CA ALA A 20 -7.23 -6.78 2.71
C ALA A 20 -8.47 -6.53 3.60
N GLU A 21 -8.29 -6.55 4.91
CA GLU A 21 -9.38 -6.33 5.88
C GLU A 21 -9.78 -4.86 6.02
N GLY A 22 -8.79 -3.96 5.95
CA GLY A 22 -8.98 -2.54 6.21
C GLY A 22 -9.55 -1.80 5.00
N LEU A 23 -9.09 -2.09 3.77
CA LEU A 23 -9.56 -1.41 2.56
C LEU A 23 -11.06 -1.60 2.35
N ALA A 24 -11.58 -2.80 2.63
CA ALA A 24 -13.02 -3.09 2.56
C ALA A 24 -13.86 -2.13 3.43
N LYS A 25 -13.27 -1.52 4.47
CA LYS A 25 -13.96 -0.62 5.41
C LYS A 25 -13.79 0.86 5.08
N ILE A 26 -12.70 1.23 4.41
CA ILE A 26 -12.31 2.64 4.22
C ILE A 26 -12.37 3.13 2.78
N ASP A 27 -12.60 2.22 1.83
CA ASP A 27 -12.70 2.54 0.40
C ASP A 27 -14.15 2.37 -0.10
N PRO A 28 -15.08 3.25 0.35
CA PRO A 28 -16.50 3.14 0.02
C PRO A 28 -16.77 3.36 -1.48
N HIS A 29 -15.82 3.96 -2.19
CA HIS A 29 -15.90 4.23 -3.62
C HIS A 29 -15.13 3.21 -4.48
N HIS A 30 -14.53 2.19 -3.85
CA HIS A 30 -13.77 1.12 -4.51
C HIS A 30 -12.72 1.65 -5.48
N ARG A 31 -12.02 2.72 -5.06
CA ARG A 31 -10.97 3.35 -5.86
C ARG A 31 -9.69 2.53 -5.86
N LEU A 32 -9.41 1.82 -4.77
CA LEU A 32 -8.22 0.99 -4.57
C LEU A 32 -8.57 -0.50 -4.56
N LEU A 33 -9.68 -0.86 -3.93
CA LEU A 33 -10.17 -2.25 -3.90
C LEU A 33 -10.48 -2.72 -5.33
N GLY A 34 -9.95 -3.89 -5.69
CA GLY A 34 -10.10 -4.46 -7.04
C GLY A 34 -9.14 -3.89 -8.09
N ARG A 35 -8.26 -2.94 -7.73
CA ARG A 35 -7.23 -2.43 -8.66
C ARG A 35 -6.00 -3.33 -8.73
N PRO A 36 -5.26 -3.31 -9.86
CA PRO A 36 -3.98 -3.98 -9.95
C PRO A 36 -3.05 -3.54 -8.82
N LEU A 37 -2.64 -4.50 -7.99
CA LEU A 37 -1.85 -4.30 -6.78
C LEU A 37 -0.55 -5.10 -6.87
N SER A 38 0.57 -4.45 -6.60
CA SER A 38 1.88 -5.11 -6.52
C SER A 38 2.64 -4.73 -5.27
N TYR A 39 3.38 -5.71 -4.74
CA TYR A 39 4.28 -5.56 -3.60
C TYR A 39 5.72 -5.74 -4.06
N ARG A 40 6.61 -4.83 -3.66
CA ARG A 40 8.04 -4.92 -3.95
C ARG A 40 8.84 -4.58 -2.70
N VAL A 41 9.73 -5.49 -2.31
CA VAL A 41 10.69 -5.22 -1.24
C VAL A 41 11.88 -4.45 -1.82
N ILE A 42 12.30 -3.39 -1.15
CA ILE A 42 13.47 -2.58 -1.51
C ILE A 42 14.49 -2.68 -0.37
N ASP A 43 15.70 -3.09 -0.71
CA ASP A 43 16.85 -3.27 0.19
C ASP A 43 16.58 -4.11 1.46
N GLY A 44 15.53 -4.95 1.44
CA GLY A 44 15.10 -5.74 2.59
C GLY A 44 14.55 -4.92 3.76
N ARG A 45 14.35 -3.61 3.59
CA ARG A 45 14.01 -2.67 4.67
C ARG A 45 12.69 -1.96 4.46
N THR A 46 12.25 -1.84 3.22
CA THR A 46 10.99 -1.17 2.90
C THR A 46 10.16 -2.01 1.95
N LEU A 47 8.85 -1.90 2.08
CA LEU A 47 7.84 -2.46 1.20
C LEU A 47 7.20 -1.33 0.41
N GLU A 48 7.37 -1.37 -0.90
CA GLU A 48 6.62 -0.56 -1.85
C GLU A 48 5.34 -1.30 -2.25
N ILE A 49 4.22 -0.62 -2.14
CA ILE A 49 2.88 -1.12 -2.44
C ILE A 49 2.31 -0.19 -3.52
N THR A 50 2.03 -0.73 -4.70
CA THR A 50 1.61 0.07 -5.85
C THR A 50 0.22 -0.37 -6.32
N TYR A 51 -0.69 0.59 -6.40
CA TYR A 51 -1.99 0.50 -7.05
C TYR A 51 -1.92 1.22 -8.40
N ARG A 52 -2.31 0.54 -9.48
CA ARG A 52 -2.39 1.12 -10.83
C ARG A 52 -3.83 1.29 -11.28
N ASP A 53 -4.04 2.03 -12.36
CA ASP A 53 -5.35 2.23 -13.00
C ASP A 53 -6.42 2.77 -12.04
N VAL A 54 -5.98 3.61 -11.10
CA VAL A 54 -6.84 4.29 -10.13
C VAL A 54 -7.39 5.54 -10.82
N ALA A 55 -8.71 5.71 -10.90
CA ALA A 55 -9.34 6.86 -11.57
C ALA A 55 -9.07 8.23 -10.88
N GLY A 56 -8.45 8.19 -9.71
CA GLY A 56 -8.19 9.33 -8.82
C GLY A 56 -8.30 8.87 -7.37
N ILE A 57 -7.69 9.60 -6.44
CA ILE A 57 -7.76 9.29 -5.02
C ILE A 57 -7.88 10.57 -4.21
N ALA A 58 -8.79 10.61 -3.26
CA ALA A 58 -8.96 11.71 -2.33
C ALA A 58 -7.97 11.61 -1.18
N GLU A 59 -7.63 12.75 -0.57
CA GLU A 59 -6.71 12.80 0.57
C GLU A 59 -7.22 11.95 1.75
N ALA A 60 -8.53 11.94 2.00
CA ALA A 60 -9.14 11.13 3.07
C ALA A 60 -8.91 9.62 2.88
N GLU A 61 -8.96 9.13 1.64
CA GLU A 61 -8.69 7.72 1.30
C GLU A 61 -7.21 7.40 1.54
N VAL A 62 -6.30 8.28 1.11
CA VAL A 62 -4.86 8.15 1.40
C VAL A 62 -4.59 8.09 2.91
N LEU A 63 -5.22 8.98 3.68
CA LEU A 63 -5.08 9.00 5.14
C LEU A 63 -5.65 7.73 5.78
N GLY A 64 -6.75 7.21 5.27
CA GLY A 64 -7.30 5.93 5.70
C GLY A 64 -6.30 4.79 5.50
N VAL A 65 -5.69 4.69 4.31
CA VAL A 65 -4.70 3.65 4.01
C VAL A 65 -3.46 3.80 4.89
N LYS A 66 -2.96 5.03 5.10
CA LYS A 66 -1.85 5.28 6.03
C LYS A 66 -2.15 4.78 7.44
N ARG A 67 -3.38 4.96 7.94
CA ARG A 67 -3.80 4.42 9.26
C ARG A 67 -3.79 2.89 9.29
N ILE A 68 -4.15 2.23 8.18
CA ILE A 68 -4.05 0.78 8.05
C ILE A 68 -2.59 0.32 8.05
N LEU A 69 -1.68 1.06 7.41
CA LEU A 69 -0.28 0.67 7.24
C LEU A 69 0.58 0.95 8.48
N GLY A 70 0.38 2.09 9.13
CA GLY A 70 1.17 2.52 10.30
C GLY A 70 1.71 3.96 10.16
N ARG A 71 2.37 4.44 11.21
CA ARG A 71 2.75 5.87 11.35
C ARG A 71 3.82 6.34 10.37
N ASP A 72 4.68 5.44 9.87
CA ASP A 72 5.83 5.80 9.02
C ASP A 72 5.58 5.41 7.56
N CYS A 73 4.44 5.84 7.01
CA CYS A 73 4.05 5.51 5.64
C CYS A 73 4.05 6.75 4.73
N TYR A 74 4.83 6.67 3.65
CA TYR A 74 4.85 7.68 2.59
C TYR A 74 3.89 7.29 1.48
N CYS A 75 3.22 8.27 0.89
CA CYS A 75 2.35 8.06 -0.26
C CYS A 75 2.75 9.01 -1.38
N THR A 76 2.81 8.50 -2.60
CA THR A 76 2.96 9.27 -3.82
C THR A 76 1.81 8.96 -4.75
N VAL A 77 1.27 9.99 -5.39
CA VAL A 77 0.24 9.87 -6.42
C VAL A 77 0.81 10.51 -7.68
N ALA A 78 0.91 9.74 -8.74
CA ALA A 78 1.48 10.19 -10.01
C ALA A 78 0.53 9.91 -11.17
N PRO A 79 0.40 10.80 -12.17
CA PRO A 79 -0.33 10.51 -13.38
C PRO A 79 0.21 9.26 -14.07
N GLN A 80 -0.69 8.35 -14.44
CA GLN A 80 -0.37 7.20 -15.28
C GLN A 80 -0.86 7.44 -16.71
N THR A 81 -2.07 8.00 -16.83
CA THR A 81 -2.67 8.48 -18.09
C THR A 81 -3.41 9.80 -17.83
N ALA A 82 -4.13 10.31 -18.82
CA ALA A 82 -5.02 11.46 -18.63
C ALA A 82 -6.21 11.16 -17.67
N GLU A 83 -6.59 9.88 -17.52
CA GLU A 83 -7.77 9.45 -16.78
C GLU A 83 -7.44 8.59 -15.54
N SER A 84 -6.17 8.22 -15.36
CA SER A 84 -5.75 7.36 -14.26
C SER A 84 -4.43 7.77 -13.64
N VAL A 85 -4.28 7.43 -12.36
CA VAL A 85 -3.10 7.65 -11.55
C VAL A 85 -2.54 6.32 -11.04
N THR A 86 -1.24 6.33 -10.76
CA THR A 86 -0.58 5.33 -9.92
C THR A 86 -0.51 5.88 -8.49
N VAL A 87 -0.96 5.08 -7.52
CA VAL A 87 -0.86 5.39 -6.09
C VAL A 87 0.13 4.42 -5.48
N ARG A 88 1.17 4.96 -4.84
CA ARG A 88 2.24 4.16 -4.25
C ARG A 88 2.43 4.52 -2.79
N PHE A 89 2.42 3.48 -1.95
CA PHE A 89 2.77 3.57 -0.54
C PHE A 89 4.12 2.92 -0.29
N VAL A 90 4.95 3.53 0.55
CA VAL A 90 6.22 2.98 1.01
C VAL A 90 6.16 2.85 2.52
N VAL A 91 6.44 1.64 3.02
CA VAL A 91 6.31 1.27 4.43
C VAL A 91 7.60 0.59 4.91
N PRO A 92 8.18 0.98 6.05
CA PRO A 92 9.28 0.25 6.68
C PRO A 92 8.89 -1.17 7.09
N LEU A 93 9.84 -2.09 7.00
CA LEU A 93 9.72 -3.49 7.41
C LEU A 93 10.43 -3.81 8.74
N GLU A 94 11.04 -2.80 9.35
CA GLU A 94 11.71 -2.89 10.66
C GLU A 94 10.76 -2.79 11.86
#